data_AF-A0A7J4S2F9-F1
#
_entry.id   AF-A0A7J4S2F9-F1
#
_cell.length_a   1.000
_cell.length_b   1.000
_cell.length_c   1.000
_cell.angle_alpha   90.00
_cell.angle_beta   90.00
_cell.angle_gamma   90.00
#
_symmetry.space_group_name_H-M   'P 1'
#
loop_
_entity.id
_entity.type
_entity.pdbx_description
1 polymer ?
#
loop_
_entity_poly.entity_id
_entity_poly.type
_entity_poly.pdbx_seq_one_letter_code
_entity_poly.pdbx_strand_id
1 'polypeptide(L)'
;MGRPWASLPYQALEGSLQCLAVAVIIGLLVLVLAILMAYQRYVAKKRPVQHLCSYCGRLVTAVSDCHHAPVKEEFLHGVCQECKNDCRLVCSTCKRPV
;
A
#
# COMPACT_ATOMS: atom_id res chain seq x y z
N MET A 1 -19.48 -37.67 -48.79
CA MET A 1 -18.17 -38.33 -48.85
C MET A 1 -17.31 -37.77 -47.74
N GLY A 2 -17.23 -38.48 -46.62
CA GLY A 2 -16.38 -38.11 -45.49
C GLY A 2 -14.92 -38.41 -45.80
N ARG A 3 -14.05 -37.43 -45.57
CA ARG A 3 -12.60 -37.62 -45.52
C ARG A 3 -12.05 -36.93 -44.27
N PRO A 4 -11.00 -37.51 -43.68
CA PRO A 4 -11.00 -37.84 -42.27
C PRO A 4 -10.30 -36.78 -41.43
N TRP A 5 -10.79 -36.66 -40.21
CA TRP A 5 -10.18 -35.94 -39.10
C TRP A 5 -8.84 -36.59 -38.74
N ALA A 6 -7.79 -36.30 -39.49
CA ALA A 6 -6.46 -36.89 -39.33
C ALA A 6 -5.36 -35.83 -39.13
N SER A 7 -5.67 -34.78 -38.37
CA SER A 7 -4.71 -33.82 -37.83
C SER A 7 -5.49 -33.04 -36.75
N LEU A 8 -5.17 -33.02 -35.45
CA LEU A 8 -3.86 -32.88 -34.86
C LEU A 8 -3.81 -33.42 -33.41
N PRO A 9 -3.11 -34.53 -33.14
CA PRO A 9 -2.57 -34.80 -31.81
C PRO A 9 -1.28 -33.98 -31.54
N TYR A 10 -0.68 -33.36 -32.56
CA TYR A 10 0.52 -32.53 -32.44
C TYR A 10 0.25 -31.13 -31.88
N GLN A 11 -0.82 -30.47 -32.37
CA GLN A 11 -1.21 -29.12 -31.91
C GLN A 11 -1.85 -29.13 -30.52
N ALA A 12 -2.45 -30.24 -30.09
CA ALA A 12 -2.92 -30.39 -28.72
C ALA A 12 -1.75 -30.54 -27.72
N LEU A 13 -0.65 -31.20 -28.12
CA LEU A 13 0.53 -31.39 -27.28
C LEU A 13 1.38 -30.11 -27.19
N GLU A 14 1.62 -29.42 -28.30
CA GLU A 14 2.33 -28.13 -28.32
C GLU A 14 1.47 -26.98 -27.77
N GLY A 15 0.17 -26.94 -28.09
CA GLY A 15 -0.78 -25.96 -27.59
C GLY A 15 -1.04 -26.11 -26.08
N SER A 16 -1.06 -27.34 -25.55
CA SER A 16 -1.11 -27.60 -24.12
C SER A 16 0.12 -27.04 -23.40
N LEU A 17 1.32 -27.25 -23.96
CA LEU A 17 2.56 -26.77 -23.35
C LEU A 17 2.63 -25.23 -23.36
N GLN A 18 2.20 -24.59 -24.45
CA GLN A 18 2.13 -23.14 -24.55
C GLN A 18 1.07 -22.54 -23.61
N CYS A 19 -0.12 -23.14 -23.53
CA CYS A 19 -1.16 -22.71 -22.58
C CYS A 19 -0.68 -22.86 -21.13
N LEU A 20 0.03 -23.95 -20.80
CA LEU A 20 0.59 -24.17 -19.48
C LEU A 20 1.70 -23.16 -19.17
N ALA A 21 2.60 -22.88 -20.12
CA ALA A 21 3.63 -21.86 -19.97
C ALA A 21 3.02 -20.47 -19.73
N VAL A 22 2.01 -20.08 -20.53
CA VAL A 22 1.30 -18.80 -20.37
C VAL A 22 0.57 -18.74 -19.02
N ALA A 23 -0.11 -19.82 -18.60
CA ALA A 23 -0.78 -19.89 -17.31
C ALA A 23 0.21 -19.73 -16.13
N VAL A 24 1.39 -20.35 -16.21
CA VAL A 24 2.46 -20.19 -15.21
C VAL A 24 2.95 -18.75 -15.18
N ILE A 25 3.23 -18.14 -16.34
CA ILE A 25 3.68 -16.75 -16.42
C ILE A 25 2.65 -15.80 -15.82
N ILE A 26 1.37 -15.96 -16.19
CA ILE A 26 0.27 -15.14 -15.64
C ILE A 26 0.17 -15.36 -14.12
N GLY A 27 0.21 -16.60 -13.64
CA GLY A 27 0.18 -16.90 -12.22
C GLY A 27 1.32 -16.24 -11.44
N LEU A 28 2.53 -16.24 -12.02
CA LEU A 28 3.71 -15.62 -11.42
C LEU A 28 3.58 -14.09 -11.39
N LEU A 29 3.09 -13.48 -12.48
CA LEU A 29 2.82 -12.04 -12.53
C LEU A 29 1.77 -11.61 -11.50
N VAL A 30 0.68 -12.38 -11.37
CA VAL A 30 -0.37 -12.13 -10.37
C VAL A 30 0.18 -12.26 -8.95
N LEU A 31 1.04 -13.26 -8.69
CA LEU A 31 1.70 -13.44 -7.40
C LEU A 31 2.60 -12.24 -7.05
N VAL A 32 3.41 -11.76 -8.00
CA VAL A 32 4.26 -10.58 -7.82
C VAL A 32 3.40 -9.34 -7.54
N LEU A 33 2.33 -9.14 -8.30
CA LEU A 33 1.38 -8.05 -8.08
C LEU A 33 0.76 -8.11 -6.68
N ALA A 34 0.34 -9.29 -6.22
CA ALA A 34 -0.21 -9.47 -4.88
C ALA A 34 0.80 -9.12 -3.78
N ILE A 35 2.07 -9.55 -3.94
CA ILE A 35 3.15 -9.21 -3.01
C ILE A 35 3.39 -7.70 -2.99
N LEU A 36 3.46 -7.04 -4.16
CA LEU A 36 3.65 -5.60 -4.24
C LEU A 36 2.50 -4.83 -3.59
N MET A 37 1.25 -5.25 -3.84
CA MET A 37 0.07 -4.66 -3.20
C MET A 37 0.10 -4.83 -1.68
N ALA A 38 0.49 -6.01 -1.19
CA ALA A 38 0.64 -6.26 0.25
C ALA A 38 1.76 -5.39 0.86
N TYR A 39 2.90 -5.27 0.17
CA TYR A 39 4.02 -4.45 0.58
C TYR A 39 3.65 -2.96 0.62
N GLN A 40 2.99 -2.45 -0.42
CA GLN A 40 2.51 -1.07 -0.46
C GLN A 40 1.52 -0.78 0.67
N ARG A 41 0.55 -1.66 0.93
CA ARG A 41 -0.36 -1.52 2.08
C ARG A 41 0.37 -1.51 3.42
N TYR A 42 1.38 -2.36 3.57
CA TYR A 42 2.19 -2.41 4.79
C TYR A 42 3.00 -1.12 5.00
N VAL A 43 3.64 -0.62 3.95
CA VAL A 43 4.41 0.64 4.00
C VAL A 43 3.50 1.85 4.20
N ALA A 44 2.35 1.90 3.52
CA ALA A 44 1.37 2.98 3.67
C ALA A 44 0.85 3.09 5.11
N LYS A 45 0.62 1.95 5.78
CA LYS A 45 0.25 1.94 7.21
C LYS A 45 1.33 2.49 8.14
N LYS A 46 2.61 2.46 7.73
CA LYS A 46 3.75 2.90 8.55
C LYS A 46 4.22 4.31 8.22
N ARG A 47 3.76 4.92 7.13
CA ARG A 47 4.17 6.29 6.77
C ARG A 47 3.41 7.26 7.69
N PRO A 48 4.09 7.95 8.62
CA PRO A 48 3.44 9.02 9.36
C PRO A 48 2.98 10.07 8.35
N VAL A 49 1.71 10.45 8.39
CA VAL A 49 1.17 11.49 7.54
C VAL A 49 1.92 12.78 7.89
N GLN A 50 2.70 13.29 6.93
CA GLN A 50 3.39 14.56 7.11
C GLN A 50 2.39 15.66 6.77
N HIS A 51 2.16 16.56 7.72
CA HIS A 51 1.27 17.70 7.53
C HIS A 51 2.10 18.91 7.10
N LEU A 52 1.59 19.66 6.13
CA LEU A 52 2.18 20.93 5.73
C LEU A 52 1.76 21.99 6.74
N CYS A 53 2.70 22.59 7.46
CA CYS A 53 2.36 23.68 8.36
C CYS A 53 2.27 25.01 7.58
N SER A 54 1.09 25.61 7.50
CA SER A 54 0.84 26.89 6.82
C SER A 54 1.63 28.07 7.39
N TYR A 55 2.09 27.97 8.65
CA TYR A 55 2.88 29.02 9.30
C TYR A 55 4.38 28.92 8.97
N CYS A 56 4.95 27.71 9.04
CA CYS A 56 6.39 27.51 8.85
C CYS A 56 6.75 27.20 7.39
N GLY A 57 5.76 26.83 6.56
CA GLY A 57 5.95 26.43 5.16
C GLY A 57 6.69 25.11 4.97
N ARG A 58 6.83 24.29 6.02
CA ARG A 58 7.57 23.02 6.00
C ARG A 58 6.63 21.85 6.23
N LEU A 59 6.93 20.72 5.58
CA LEU A 59 6.32 19.44 5.94
C LEU A 59 6.91 18.98 7.27
N VAL A 60 6.04 18.80 8.26
CA VAL A 60 6.41 18.46 9.63
C VAL A 60 5.60 17.27 10.11
N THR A 61 6.17 16.50 11.02
CA THR A 61 5.41 15.53 11.81
C THR A 61 4.62 16.29 12.87
N ALA A 62 3.31 16.07 12.92
CA ALA A 62 2.48 16.63 14.00
C ALA A 62 2.82 15.95 15.33
N VAL A 63 2.74 16.70 16.42
CA VAL A 63 2.92 16.23 17.80
C VAL A 63 1.70 16.61 18.63
N SER A 64 1.50 15.94 19.77
CA SER A 64 0.37 16.23 20.66
C SER A 64 0.55 17.57 21.38
N ASP A 65 -0.51 18.37 21.51
CA ASP A 65 -0.49 19.63 22.28
C ASP A 65 -0.13 19.43 23.77
N CYS A 66 -0.53 18.30 24.36
CA CYS A 66 -0.33 18.03 25.79
C CYS A 66 1.14 17.79 26.17
N HIS A 67 1.76 16.73 25.65
CA HIS A 67 3.10 16.30 26.03
C HIS A 67 4.15 16.54 24.95
N HIS A 68 3.77 17.10 23.79
CA HIS A 68 4.64 17.19 22.61
C HIS A 68 5.23 15.84 22.18
N ALA A 69 4.51 14.76 22.49
CA ALA A 69 4.87 13.38 22.19
C ALA A 69 4.37 12.95 20.80
N PRO A 70 4.93 11.87 20.22
CA PRO A 70 4.42 11.30 18.98
C PRO A 70 2.95 10.90 19.14
N VAL A 71 2.14 11.25 18.14
CA VAL A 71 0.71 10.97 18.08
C VAL A 71 0.44 9.79 17.15
N LYS A 72 -0.57 9.00 17.51
CA LYS A 72 -1.19 8.06 16.58
C LYS A 72 -2.39 8.77 15.97
N GLU A 73 -2.32 9.09 14.68
CA GLU A 73 -3.39 9.79 13.98
C GLU A 73 -4.46 8.81 13.50
N GLU A 74 -5.69 9.04 13.93
CA GLU A 74 -6.89 8.38 13.41
C GLU A 74 -7.84 9.51 12.94
N PHE A 75 -7.98 9.69 11.62
CA PHE A 75 -8.97 10.60 11.01
C PHE A 75 -8.98 12.05 11.59
N LEU A 76 -7.86 12.77 11.47
CA LEU A 76 -7.66 14.16 11.96
C LEU A 76 -7.64 14.35 13.48
N HIS A 77 -7.89 13.30 14.27
CA HIS A 77 -7.72 13.33 15.72
C HIS A 77 -6.44 12.57 16.08
N GLY A 78 -5.57 13.22 16.84
CA GLY A 78 -4.32 12.63 17.30
C GLY A 78 -4.50 12.10 18.71
N VAL A 79 -4.28 10.80 18.92
CA VAL A 79 -4.18 10.25 20.27
C VAL A 79 -2.74 10.37 20.73
N CYS A 80 -2.51 11.03 21.87
CA CYS A 80 -1.18 11.12 22.46
C CYS A 80 -0.73 9.74 22.97
N GLN A 81 0.48 9.31 22.64
CA GLN A 81 0.96 8.01 23.11
C GLN A 81 1.29 7.96 24.62
N GLU A 82 1.52 9.11 25.26
CA GLU A 82 1.79 9.16 26.70
C GLU A 82 0.51 9.13 27.53
N CYS A 83 -0.40 10.08 27.30
CA CYS A 83 -1.63 10.19 28.09
C CYS A 83 -2.82 9.40 27.53
N LYS A 84 -2.71 8.87 26.30
CA LYS A 84 -3.78 8.12 25.60
C LYS A 84 -5.11 8.87 25.44
N ASN A 85 -5.11 10.17 25.67
CA ASN A 85 -6.27 11.03 25.45
C ASN A 85 -6.24 11.65 24.05
N ASP A 86 -7.43 12.03 23.58
CA ASP A 86 -7.59 12.81 22.37
C ASP A 86 -6.90 14.18 22.51
N CYS A 87 -6.06 14.50 21.54
CA CYS A 87 -5.24 15.69 21.53
C CYS A 87 -5.32 16.40 20.18
N ARG A 88 -5.17 17.73 20.23
CA ARG A 88 -4.98 18.52 19.00
C ARG A 88 -3.57 18.32 18.46
N LEU A 89 -3.48 18.32 17.14
CA LEU A 89 -2.25 18.18 16.38
C LEU A 89 -1.58 19.56 16.29
N VAL A 90 -0.33 19.65 16.73
CA VAL A 90 0.46 20.88 16.63
C VAL A 90 1.76 20.62 15.87
N CYS A 91 2.27 21.66 15.21
CA CYS A 91 3.52 21.62 14.49
C CYS A 91 4.69 21.44 15.47
N SER A 92 5.56 20.46 15.22
CA SER A 92 6.74 20.18 16.05
C SER A 92 7.71 21.36 16.18
N THR A 93 7.75 22.24 15.17
CA THR A 93 8.64 23.41 15.14
C THR A 93 7.97 24.67 15.68
N CYS A 94 6.83 25.05 15.10
CA CYS A 94 6.16 26.32 15.42
C CYS A 94 5.23 26.23 16.64
N LYS A 95 4.93 25.03 17.14
CA LYS A 95 3.98 24.76 18.24
C LYS A 95 2.59 25.38 18.03
N ARG A 96 2.25 25.67 16.78
CA ARG A 96 0.93 26.16 16.35
C ARG A 96 0.11 24.99 15.82
N PRO A 97 -1.22 25.05 15.93
CA PRO A 97 -2.09 24.04 15.31
C PRO A 97 -1.81 23.96 13.81
N VAL A 98 -1.68 22.72 13.31
CA VAL A 98 -1.54 22.43 11.87
C VAL A 98 -2.87 22.43 11.16
#